data_AF-A0A2V6X701-F1
#
_entry.id   AF-A0A2V6X701-F1
#
_cell.length_a   1.000
_cell.length_b   1.000
_cell.length_c   1.000
_cell.angle_alpha   90.00
_cell.angle_beta   90.00
_cell.angle_gamma   90.00
#
_symmetry.space_group_name_H-M   'P 1'
#
loop_
_entity.id
_entity.type
_entity.pdbx_description
1 polymer ?
#
loop_
_entity_poly.entity_id
_entity_poly.type
_entity_poly.pdbx_seq_one_letter_code
_entity_poly.pdbx_strand_id
1 'polypeptide(L)'
;HTGALLVPLLRWLLPWASAGQLMTLHAGIRKLAHLGEYAVLALLWYRAFARGRDIGARAAAQWALAITVGWAGVDEGRQGLTTSRTPSSLDVLVDAVGGALALVAARIGGAIRA
;
A
#
# COMPACT_ATOMS: atom_id res chain seq x y z
N HIS A 1 1.69 15.63 -7.03
CA HIS A 1 1.62 14.79 -8.24
C HIS A 1 2.97 14.10 -8.48
N THR A 2 3.08 12.78 -8.28
CA THR A 2 4.32 12.01 -8.52
C THR A 2 4.71 11.95 -9.99
N GLY A 3 3.75 12.13 -10.90
CA GLY A 3 3.98 12.15 -12.35
C GLY A 3 4.93 13.25 -12.82
N ALA A 4 4.98 14.38 -12.11
CA ALA A 4 5.88 15.49 -12.44
C ALA A 4 7.37 15.11 -12.35
N LEU A 5 7.72 14.11 -11.54
CA LEU A 5 9.10 13.63 -11.39
C LEU A 5 9.32 12.31 -12.14
N LEU A 6 8.38 11.36 -12.00
CA LEU A 6 8.55 10.02 -12.56
C LEU A 6 8.40 9.99 -14.08
N VAL A 7 7.48 10.77 -14.68
CA VAL A 7 7.26 10.70 -16.13
C VAL A 7 8.46 11.25 -16.92
N PRO A 8 9.08 12.38 -16.56
CA PRO A 8 10.31 12.83 -17.19
C PRO A 8 11.47 11.83 -17.04
N LEU A 9 11.62 11.23 -15.85
CA LEU A 9 12.64 10.20 -15.62
C LEU A 9 12.40 8.96 -16.51
N LEU A 10 11.16 8.49 -16.59
CA LEU A 10 10.80 7.36 -17.46
C LEU A 10 11.02 7.67 -18.94
N ARG A 11 10.77 8.91 -19.39
CA ARG A 11 11.10 9.35 -20.76
C ARG A 11 12.59 9.34 -21.03
N TRP A 12 13.39 9.77 -20.05
CA TRP A 12 14.85 9.73 -20.17
C TRP A 12 15.39 8.29 -20.24
N LEU A 13 14.83 7.38 -19.45
CA LEU A 13 15.21 5.95 -19.43
C LEU A 13 14.72 5.15 -20.64
N LEU A 14 13.51 5.44 -21.11
CA LEU A 14 12.81 4.72 -22.18
C LEU A 14 12.38 5.70 -23.29
N PRO A 15 13.33 6.33 -24.01
CA PRO A 15 13.02 7.34 -25.02
C PRO A 15 12.19 6.79 -26.20
N TRP A 16 12.20 5.48 -26.39
CA TRP A 16 11.40 4.78 -27.41
C TRP A 16 9.96 4.47 -26.98
N ALA A 17 9.62 4.67 -25.70
CA ALA A 17 8.28 4.36 -25.19
C ALA A 17 7.28 5.46 -25.57
N SER A 18 6.09 5.05 -26.02
CA SER A 18 5.00 5.97 -26.32
C SER A 18 4.47 6.64 -25.06
N ALA A 19 3.80 7.79 -25.20
CA ALA A 19 3.17 8.49 -24.08
C ALA A 19 2.21 7.58 -23.29
N GLY A 20 1.46 6.72 -23.97
CA GLY A 20 0.56 5.75 -23.34
C GLY A 20 1.32 4.73 -22.48
N GLN A 21 2.43 4.19 -22.98
CA GLN A 21 3.26 3.22 -22.23
C GLN A 21 3.85 3.86 -20.95
N LEU A 22 4.30 5.10 -21.04
CA LEU A 22 4.85 5.84 -19.89
C LEU A 22 3.79 6.11 -18.81
N MET A 23 2.55 6.42 -19.21
CA MET A 23 1.42 6.56 -18.28
C MET A 23 1.07 5.24 -17.61
N THR A 24 1.02 4.14 -18.36
CA THR A 24 0.78 2.80 -17.80
C THR A 24 1.86 2.40 -16.81
N LEU A 25 3.13 2.63 -17.14
CA LEU A 25 4.25 2.34 -16.25
C LEU A 25 4.19 3.20 -14.98
N HIS A 26 3.91 4.49 -15.11
CA HIS A 26 3.73 5.39 -13.98
C HIS A 26 2.58 4.92 -13.06
N ALA A 27 1.44 4.53 -13.63
CA ALA A 27 0.31 3.98 -12.89
C ALA A 27 0.67 2.66 -12.18
N GLY A 28 1.43 1.79 -12.84
CA GLY A 28 1.95 0.54 -12.25
C GLY A 28 2.88 0.81 -11.08
N ILE A 29 3.85 1.71 -11.23
CA ILE A 29 4.77 2.12 -10.15
C ILE A 29 3.99 2.64 -8.95
N ARG A 30 2.97 3.49 -9.16
CA ARG A 30 2.11 3.98 -8.09
C ARG A 30 1.39 2.85 -7.36
N LYS A 31 0.78 1.92 -8.09
CA LYS A 31 0.07 0.78 -7.48
C LYS A 31 1.00 -0.11 -6.65
N LEU A 32 2.22 -0.36 -7.14
CA LEU A 32 3.22 -1.13 -6.39
C LEU A 32 3.73 -0.37 -5.15
N ALA A 33 3.88 0.95 -5.25
CA ALA A 33 4.27 1.79 -4.12
C ALA A 33 3.21 1.76 -3.02
N HIS A 34 1.93 1.90 -3.36
CA HIS A 34 0.84 1.78 -2.38
C HIS A 34 0.79 0.37 -1.77
N LEU A 35 0.86 -0.70 -2.59
CA LEU A 35 0.93 -2.08 -2.09
C LEU A 35 2.05 -2.24 -1.02
N GLY A 36 3.24 -1.69 -1.28
CA GLY A 36 4.38 -1.74 -0.36
C GLY A 36 4.17 -0.87 0.88
N GLU A 37 3.61 0.33 0.74
CA GLU A 37 3.29 1.24 1.84
C GLU A 37 2.32 0.59 2.83
N TYR A 38 1.22 0.01 2.34
CA TYR A 38 0.23 -0.65 3.18
C TYR A 38 0.72 -1.98 3.76
N ALA A 39 1.61 -2.70 3.06
CA ALA A 39 2.33 -3.83 3.63
C ALA A 39 3.16 -3.41 4.85
N VAL A 40 3.97 -2.36 4.72
CA VAL A 40 4.80 -1.83 5.83
C VAL A 40 3.92 -1.32 6.97
N LEU A 41 2.86 -0.57 6.67
CA LEU A 41 1.92 -0.06 7.67
C LEU A 41 1.29 -1.19 8.49
N ALA A 42 0.81 -2.25 7.82
CA ALA A 42 0.26 -3.42 8.49
C ALA A 42 1.29 -4.09 9.41
N LEU A 43 2.54 -4.22 8.98
CA LEU A 43 3.62 -4.77 9.81
C LEU A 43 3.92 -3.90 11.03
N LEU A 44 3.92 -2.56 10.88
CA LEU A 44 4.14 -1.65 12.00
C LEU A 44 3.04 -1.74 13.04
N TRP A 45 1.77 -1.75 12.62
CA TRP A 45 0.64 -1.97 13.54
C TRP A 45 0.71 -3.33 14.21
N TYR A 46 1.03 -4.38 13.44
CA TYR A 46 1.19 -5.72 13.97
C TYR A 46 2.29 -5.78 15.04
N ARG A 47 3.44 -5.16 14.78
CA ARG A 47 4.55 -5.04 15.75
C ARG A 47 4.13 -4.29 17.01
N ALA A 48 3.38 -3.20 16.86
CA ALA A 48 2.92 -2.40 17.98
C ALA A 48 1.98 -3.20 18.89
N PHE A 49 0.99 -3.89 18.30
CA PHE A 49 0.04 -4.69 19.08
C PHE A 49 0.65 -5.97 19.64
N ALA A 50 1.49 -6.67 18.87
CA ALA A 50 2.11 -7.91 19.33
C ALA A 50 3.09 -7.69 20.49
N ARG A 51 3.69 -6.50 20.60
CA ARG A 51 4.55 -6.12 21.74
C ARG A 51 3.76 -5.80 23.02
N GLY A 52 2.51 -5.37 22.89
CA GLY A 52 1.60 -5.25 24.03
C GLY A 52 1.31 -6.66 24.57
N ARG A 53 1.70 -6.95 25.82
CA ARG A 53 1.63 -8.31 26.38
C ARG A 53 0.20 -8.87 26.48
N ASP A 54 -0.80 -8.03 26.25
CA ASP A 54 -2.22 -8.33 26.44
C ASP A 54 -2.92 -8.77 25.13
N ILE A 55 -2.30 -8.59 23.96
CA ILE A 55 -2.94 -8.89 22.67
C ILE A 55 -2.26 -10.10 22.02
N GLY A 56 -2.98 -11.22 21.91
CA GLY A 56 -2.50 -12.41 21.21
C GLY A 56 -2.19 -12.14 19.73
N ALA A 57 -1.20 -12.85 19.18
CA ALA A 57 -0.70 -12.64 17.80
C ALA A 57 -1.79 -12.67 16.71
N ARG A 58 -2.88 -13.45 16.90
CA ARG A 58 -4.01 -13.45 15.96
C ARG A 58 -4.82 -12.15 16.05
N ALA A 59 -5.15 -11.70 17.26
CA ALA A 59 -5.87 -10.46 17.49
C ALA A 59 -5.05 -9.25 17.03
N ALA A 60 -3.73 -9.24 17.29
CA ALA A 60 -2.82 -8.21 16.80
C ALA A 60 -2.84 -8.09 15.27
N ALA A 61 -2.87 -9.21 14.54
CA ALA A 61 -2.95 -9.19 13.08
C ALA A 61 -4.32 -8.71 12.58
N GLN A 62 -5.42 -9.08 13.25
CA GLN A 62 -6.76 -8.61 12.92
C GLN A 62 -6.90 -7.10 13.10
N TRP A 63 -6.42 -6.56 14.22
CA TRP A 63 -6.42 -5.12 14.47
C TRP A 63 -5.51 -4.35 13.50
N ALA A 64 -4.31 -4.89 13.23
CA ALA A 64 -3.42 -4.29 12.25
C ALA A 64 -4.04 -4.22 10.86
N LEU A 65 -4.70 -5.30 10.41
CA LEU A 65 -5.40 -5.31 9.13
C LEU A 65 -6.57 -4.32 9.12
N ALA A 66 -7.40 -4.31 10.16
CA ALA A 66 -8.55 -3.41 10.26
C ALA A 66 -8.14 -1.94 10.15
N ILE A 67 -7.09 -1.52 10.88
CA ILE A 67 -6.57 -0.15 10.81
C ILE A 67 -5.98 0.15 9.43
N THR A 68 -5.24 -0.79 8.85
CA THR A 68 -4.64 -0.63 7.51
C THR A 68 -5.71 -0.44 6.44
N VAL A 69 -6.79 -1.24 6.47
CA VAL A 69 -7.93 -1.12 5.55
C VAL A 69 -8.68 0.21 5.77
N GLY A 70 -8.90 0.60 7.02
CA GLY A 70 -9.51 1.89 7.34
C GLY A 70 -8.68 3.05 6.80
N TRP A 71 -7.36 2.98 6.95
CA TRP A 71 -6.44 3.98 6.41
C TRP A 71 -6.46 4.02 4.87
N ALA A 72 -6.51 2.87 4.20
CA ALA A 72 -6.64 2.79 2.75
C ALA A 72 -7.93 3.49 2.25
N GLY A 73 -9.04 3.32 2.97
CA GLY A 73 -10.28 4.04 2.67
C GLY A 73 -10.15 5.56 2.84
N VAL A 74 -9.47 6.02 3.90
CA VAL A 74 -9.21 7.46 4.13
C VAL A 74 -8.32 8.03 3.03
N ASP A 75 -7.26 7.32 2.64
CA ASP A 75 -6.36 7.79 1.60
C ASP A 75 -7.04 7.85 0.24
N GLU A 76 -7.85 6.84 -0.12
CA GLU A 76 -8.61 6.87 -1.38
C GLU A 76 -9.66 7.99 -1.37
N GLY A 77 -10.33 8.22 -0.23
CA GLY A 77 -11.23 9.37 -0.06
C GLY A 77 -10.51 10.70 -0.26
N ARG A 78 -9.32 10.85 0.34
CA ARG A 78 -8.46 12.03 0.16
C ARG A 78 -8.00 12.19 -1.28
N GLN A 79 -7.65 11.11 -1.96
CA GLN A 79 -7.26 11.12 -3.37
C GLN A 79 -8.43 11.50 -4.27
N GLY A 80 -9.65 11.10 -3.92
CA GLY A 80 -10.89 11.49 -4.61
C GLY A 80 -11.24 12.97 -4.51
N LEU A 81 -10.65 13.71 -3.56
CA LEU A 81 -10.77 15.18 -3.51
C LEU A 81 -9.91 15.88 -4.57
N THR A 82 -9.05 15.15 -5.29
CA THR A 82 -8.28 15.72 -6.40
C THR A 82 -9.09 15.65 -7.70
N THR A 83 -9.19 16.77 -8.41
CA THR A 83 -9.99 16.91 -9.64
C THR A 83 -9.55 16.00 -10.79
N SER A 84 -8.35 15.40 -10.70
CA SER A 84 -7.77 14.56 -11.74
C SER A 84 -8.11 13.07 -11.63
N ARG A 85 -8.85 12.61 -10.60
CA ARG A 85 -9.11 11.18 -10.39
C ARG A 85 -10.44 10.88 -9.72
N THR A 86 -11.11 9.83 -10.19
CA THR A 86 -12.25 9.20 -9.51
C THR A 86 -11.77 8.18 -8.49
N PRO A 87 -12.24 8.24 -7.23
CA PRO A 87 -11.91 7.22 -6.25
C PRO A 87 -12.50 5.86 -6.60
N SER A 88 -11.82 4.78 -6.22
CA SER A 88 -12.14 3.40 -6.58
C SER A 88 -11.96 2.46 -5.39
N SER A 89 -13.00 1.67 -5.10
CA SER A 89 -12.95 0.62 -4.09
C SER A 89 -11.94 -0.49 -4.43
N LEU A 90 -11.58 -0.66 -5.71
CA LEU A 90 -10.55 -1.60 -6.12
C LEU A 90 -9.16 -1.17 -5.65
N ASP A 91 -8.89 0.13 -5.54
CA ASP A 91 -7.59 0.61 -5.08
C ASP A 91 -7.44 0.33 -3.58
N VAL A 92 -8.49 0.57 -2.78
CA VAL A 92 -8.57 0.16 -1.37
C VAL A 92 -8.37 -1.35 -1.21
N LEU A 93 -8.96 -2.17 -2.10
CA LEU A 93 -8.81 -3.63 -2.05
C LEU A 93 -7.36 -4.06 -2.34
N VAL A 94 -6.70 -3.46 -3.33
CA VAL A 94 -5.29 -3.76 -3.64
C VAL A 94 -4.40 -3.46 -2.44
N ASP A 95 -4.60 -2.30 -1.82
CA ASP A 95 -3.85 -1.87 -0.63
C ASP A 95 -4.09 -2.81 0.56
N ALA A 96 -5.34 -3.22 0.77
CA ALA A 96 -5.73 -4.22 1.77
C ALA A 96 -5.05 -5.58 1.54
N VAL A 97 -4.95 -6.03 0.29
CA VAL A 97 -4.25 -7.27 -0.07
C VAL A 97 -2.77 -7.17 0.25
N GLY A 98 -2.13 -6.03 -0.03
CA GLY A 98 -0.72 -5.78 0.35
C GLY A 98 -0.50 -5.93 1.85
N GLY A 99 -1.36 -5.29 2.66
CA GLY A 99 -1.36 -5.44 4.11
C GLY A 99 -1.57 -6.88 4.59
N ALA A 100 -2.55 -7.58 4.03
CA ALA A 100 -2.87 -8.96 4.39
C ALA A 100 -1.71 -9.93 4.10
N LEU A 101 -1.08 -9.81 2.92
CA LEU A 101 0.07 -10.64 2.54
C LEU A 101 1.25 -10.44 3.50
N ALA A 102 1.52 -9.19 3.89
CA ALA A 102 2.59 -8.86 4.83
C ALA A 102 2.33 -9.50 6.21
N LEU A 103 1.09 -9.45 6.70
CA LEU A 103 0.70 -10.08 7.96
C LEU A 103 0.83 -11.61 7.93
N VAL A 104 0.40 -12.26 6.83
CA VAL A 104 0.56 -13.71 6.64
C VAL A 104 2.04 -14.07 6.66
N ALA A 105 2.88 -13.34 5.92
CA ALA A 105 4.32 -13.56 5.90
C ALA A 105 4.96 -13.38 7.28
N ALA A 106 4.57 -12.35 8.03
CA ALA A 106 5.06 -12.09 9.39
C ALA A 106 4.72 -13.22 10.37
N ARG A 107 3.51 -13.78 10.24
CA ARG A 107 3.00 -14.86 11.11
C ARG A 107 3.68 -16.20 10.83
N ILE A 108 4.02 -16.49 9.57
CA ILE A 108 4.69 -17.73 9.16
C ILE A 108 6.20 -17.64 9.41
N GLY A 109 6.82 -16.51 9.07
CA GLY A 109 8.28 -16.36 9.10
C GLY A 109 8.87 -16.14 10.49
N GLY A 110 8.06 -15.92 11.53
CA GLY A 110 8.56 -15.54 12.86
C GLY A 110 9.45 -14.28 12.86
N ALA A 111 9.41 -13.49 11.78
CA ALA A 111 10.26 -12.32 11.55
C ALA A 111 9.91 -11.15 12.49
N ILE A 112 8.74 -11.24 13.11
CA ILE A 112 8.26 -10.34 14.16
C ILE A 112 7.95 -11.24 15.36
N ARG A 113 9.00 -11.73 16.03
CA ARG A 113 8.85 -12.20 17.41
C ARG A 113 8.66 -10.95 18.27
N ALA A 114 7.54 -10.90 18.97
CA ALA A 114 7.28 -9.94 20.03
C ALA A 114 8.33 -10.08 21.13
#